data_AF-A0A291H0L9-F1
#
_entry.id   AF-A0A291H0L9-F1
#
_cell.length_a   1.000
_cell.length_b   1.000
_cell.length_c   1.000
_cell.angle_alpha   90.00
_cell.angle_beta   90.00
_cell.angle_gamma   90.00
#
_symmetry.space_group_name_H-M   'P 1'
#
loop_
_entity.id
_entity.type
_entity.pdbx_description
1 polymer ?
#
loop_
_entity_poly.entity_id
_entity_poly.type
_entity_poly.pdbx_seq_one_letter_code
_entity_poly.pdbx_strand_id
1 'polypeptide(L)'
;MSTEPTPPADPRPPLRLNVVVAHLDASDDGDVLRSLAGRLLDQGAVTDAFPAALLARERTYPTGLPTPVPTAIPHADPQHVLVPGLALATLARPVPFGEMGSSAGTVEVRLVAMPLLTDAREHLAALQRLMGLLRDESAVADLLAAEDDEDLRGRAARRLAEVLPTGEGPEPVGRGDDAQGVEA
;
A
#
# COMPACT_ATOMS: atom_id res chain seq x y z
N MET A 1 -18.43 31.06 14.23
CA MET A 1 -17.67 29.81 14.13
C MET A 1 -18.39 28.93 13.12
N SER A 2 -18.01 29.02 11.86
CA SER A 2 -18.62 28.22 10.79
C SER A 2 -17.97 26.85 10.82
N THR A 3 -18.69 25.83 11.26
CA THR A 3 -18.26 24.45 11.10
C THR A 3 -18.58 24.04 9.68
N GLU A 4 -17.56 23.81 8.87
CA GLU A 4 -17.73 23.13 7.58
C GLU A 4 -18.31 21.72 7.81
N PRO A 5 -19.22 21.26 6.93
CA PRO A 5 -19.74 19.90 7.02
C PRO A 5 -18.64 18.89 6.70
N THR A 6 -18.43 17.94 7.61
CA THR A 6 -17.56 16.77 7.37
C THR A 6 -17.99 16.07 6.07
N PRO A 7 -17.06 15.84 5.12
CA PRO A 7 -17.40 15.12 3.89
C PRO A 7 -17.90 13.71 4.23
N PRO A 8 -18.86 13.16 3.46
CA PRO A 8 -19.41 11.83 3.71
C PRO A 8 -18.30 10.77 3.62
N ALA A 9 -18.29 9.85 4.59
CA ALA A 9 -17.38 8.72 4.59
C ALA A 9 -17.58 7.85 3.33
N ASP A 10 -16.47 7.39 2.73
CA ASP A 10 -16.50 6.47 1.58
C ASP A 10 -17.26 5.19 1.99
N PRO A 11 -18.37 4.82 1.31
CA PRO A 11 -19.20 3.69 1.71
C PRO A 11 -18.55 2.32 1.49
N ARG A 12 -17.36 2.24 0.88
CA ARG A 12 -16.66 0.97 0.64
C ARG A 12 -15.87 0.52 1.87
N PRO A 13 -16.01 -0.76 2.28
CA PRO A 13 -15.31 -1.28 3.45
C PRO A 13 -13.78 -1.20 3.28
N PRO A 14 -13.03 -1.04 4.39
CA PRO A 14 -11.56 -1.12 4.36
C PRO A 14 -11.10 -2.47 3.82
N LEU A 15 -9.86 -2.52 3.30
CA LEU A 15 -9.26 -3.79 2.88
C LEU A 15 -9.28 -4.78 4.05
N ARG A 16 -9.86 -5.96 3.84
CA ARG A 16 -9.80 -7.03 4.81
C ARG A 16 -8.34 -7.46 5.01
N LEU A 17 -7.92 -7.61 6.26
CA LEU A 17 -6.61 -8.19 6.60
C LEU A 17 -6.71 -9.72 6.51
N ASN A 18 -6.12 -10.31 5.46
CA ASN A 18 -6.15 -11.76 5.23
C ASN A 18 -4.98 -12.43 5.97
N VAL A 19 -3.77 -12.01 5.62
CA VAL A 19 -2.52 -12.46 6.24
C VAL A 19 -1.89 -11.26 6.93
N VAL A 20 -1.44 -11.47 8.17
CA VAL A 20 -0.69 -10.48 8.94
C VAL A 20 0.47 -11.23 9.58
N VAL A 21 1.70 -10.73 9.38
CA VAL A 21 2.92 -11.35 9.92
C VAL A 21 3.84 -10.26 10.47
N ALA A 22 4.05 -10.25 11.78
CA ALA A 22 5.05 -9.40 12.40
C ALA A 22 6.45 -10.04 12.29
N HIS A 23 7.45 -9.20 12.10
CA HIS A 23 8.87 -9.58 12.11
C HIS A 23 9.19 -10.77 11.21
N LEU A 24 8.63 -10.78 9.99
CA LEU A 24 8.95 -11.80 9.01
C LEU A 24 10.47 -11.77 8.74
N ASP A 25 11.13 -12.89 9.04
CA ASP A 25 12.54 -13.09 8.74
C ASP A 25 12.68 -13.64 7.31
N ALA A 26 13.26 -12.83 6.44
CA ALA A 26 13.45 -13.11 5.03
C ALA A 26 14.76 -12.48 4.57
N SER A 27 15.42 -13.10 3.58
CA SER A 27 16.74 -12.65 3.12
C SER A 27 16.66 -11.74 1.89
N ASP A 28 15.65 -11.96 1.05
CA ASP A 28 15.41 -11.23 -0.20
C ASP A 28 13.91 -11.04 -0.47
N ASP A 29 13.60 -10.25 -1.50
CA ASP A 29 12.24 -10.00 -1.97
C ASP A 29 11.50 -11.32 -2.29
N GLY A 30 12.16 -12.26 -2.96
CA GLY A 30 11.63 -13.57 -3.29
C GLY A 30 11.18 -14.37 -2.07
N ASP A 31 11.96 -14.37 -0.99
CA ASP A 31 11.63 -15.03 0.28
C ASP A 31 10.38 -14.42 0.92
N VAL A 32 10.29 -13.09 0.94
CA VAL A 32 9.10 -12.36 1.41
C VAL A 32 7.87 -12.79 0.60
N LEU A 33 7.98 -12.73 -0.74
CA LEU A 33 6.87 -13.03 -1.64
C LEU A 33 6.41 -14.49 -1.51
N ARG A 34 7.33 -15.45 -1.41
CA ARG A 34 6.99 -16.88 -1.22
C ARG A 34 6.31 -17.11 0.13
N SER A 35 6.79 -16.49 1.20
CA SER A 35 6.20 -16.64 2.54
C SER A 35 4.77 -16.11 2.59
N LEU A 36 4.53 -14.92 2.06
CA LEU A 36 3.18 -14.34 2.01
C LEU A 36 2.25 -15.11 1.06
N ALA A 37 2.74 -15.48 -0.13
CA ALA A 37 1.95 -16.25 -1.09
C ALA A 37 1.56 -17.64 -0.57
N GLY A 38 2.45 -18.33 0.15
CA GLY A 38 2.16 -19.62 0.78
C GLY A 38 1.03 -19.53 1.80
N ARG A 39 1.09 -18.53 2.69
CA ARG A 39 0.02 -18.30 3.69
C ARG A 39 -1.33 -17.97 3.04
N LEU A 40 -1.30 -17.21 1.94
CA LEU A 40 -2.51 -16.90 1.17
C LEU A 40 -3.09 -18.12 0.47
N LEU A 41 -2.24 -19.01 -0.04
CA LEU A 41 -2.65 -20.29 -0.60
C LEU A 41 -3.29 -21.19 0.47
N ASP A 42 -2.65 -21.31 1.63
CA ASP A 42 -3.15 -22.14 2.74
C ASP A 42 -4.53 -21.68 3.24
N GLN A 43 -4.82 -20.37 3.13
CA GLN A 43 -6.12 -19.78 3.45
C GLN A 43 -7.16 -19.89 2.32
N GLY A 44 -6.79 -20.39 1.14
CA GLY A 44 -7.65 -20.41 -0.04
C GLY A 44 -7.97 -19.03 -0.61
N ALA A 45 -7.15 -18.01 -0.32
CA ALA A 45 -7.37 -16.63 -0.77
C ALA A 45 -6.91 -16.38 -2.21
N VAL A 46 -6.06 -17.25 -2.75
CA VAL A 46 -5.45 -17.13 -4.08
C VAL A 46 -5.37 -18.50 -4.76
N THR A 47 -5.17 -18.49 -6.08
CA THR A 47 -4.99 -19.71 -6.89
C THR A 47 -3.59 -20.31 -6.76
N ASP A 48 -3.42 -21.60 -7.05
CA ASP A 48 -2.11 -22.30 -7.05
C ASP A 48 -1.04 -21.62 -7.94
N ALA A 49 -1.46 -20.87 -8.96
CA ALA A 49 -0.56 -20.13 -9.85
C ALA A 49 -0.04 -18.81 -9.25
N PHE A 50 -0.63 -18.32 -8.16
CA PHE A 50 -0.35 -17.00 -7.58
C PHE A 50 1.11 -16.79 -7.19
N PRO A 51 1.82 -17.70 -6.48
CA PRO A 51 3.21 -17.46 -6.09
C PRO A 51 4.13 -17.27 -7.30
N ALA A 52 3.96 -18.08 -8.35
CA ALA A 52 4.75 -17.99 -9.56
C ALA A 52 4.46 -16.69 -10.33
N ALA A 53 3.18 -16.32 -10.46
CA ALA A 53 2.77 -15.08 -11.10
C ALA A 53 3.29 -13.83 -10.36
N LEU A 54 3.21 -13.83 -9.02
CA LEU A 54 3.69 -12.76 -8.16
C LEU A 54 5.20 -12.53 -8.33
N LEU A 55 6.01 -13.60 -8.26
CA LEU A 55 7.46 -13.53 -8.43
C LEU A 55 7.85 -13.05 -9.83
N ALA A 56 7.17 -13.53 -10.87
CA ALA A 56 7.45 -13.13 -12.25
C ALA A 56 7.15 -11.64 -12.47
N ARG A 57 6.05 -11.15 -11.87
CA ARG A 57 5.65 -9.75 -11.94
C ARG A 57 6.61 -8.85 -11.19
N GLU A 58 7.00 -9.17 -9.97
CA GLU A 58 7.94 -8.35 -9.19
C GLU A 58 9.28 -8.18 -9.91
N ARG A 59 9.79 -9.25 -10.53
CA ARG A 59 11.03 -9.19 -11.33
C ARG A 59 10.94 -8.26 -12.54
N THR A 60 9.74 -8.11 -13.10
CA THR A 60 9.51 -7.31 -14.32
C THR A 60 9.10 -5.88 -13.99
N TYR A 61 8.31 -5.71 -12.93
CA TYR A 61 7.72 -4.47 -12.47
C TYR A 61 7.92 -4.37 -10.95
N PRO A 62 9.11 -3.93 -10.50
CA PRO A 62 9.42 -3.82 -9.08
C PRO A 62 8.44 -2.91 -8.34
N THR A 63 8.16 -3.24 -7.09
CA THR A 63 7.14 -2.57 -6.27
C THR A 63 7.67 -1.95 -4.98
N GLY A 64 8.99 -1.89 -4.81
CA GLY A 64 9.61 -1.13 -3.73
C GLY A 64 9.33 0.36 -3.86
N LEU A 65 8.89 1.00 -2.79
CA LEU A 65 8.54 2.40 -2.73
C LEU A 65 9.56 3.17 -1.86
N PRO A 66 10.16 4.25 -2.38
CA PRO A 66 11.05 5.13 -1.61
C PRO A 66 10.25 6.10 -0.72
N THR A 67 9.36 5.56 0.11
CA THR A 67 8.62 6.30 1.15
C THR A 67 9.55 6.71 2.30
N PRO A 68 9.17 7.66 3.19
CA PRO A 68 10.02 8.09 4.31
C PRO A 68 10.58 6.92 5.14
N VAL A 69 9.75 5.90 5.37
CA VAL A 69 10.17 4.55 5.74
C VAL A 69 9.96 3.66 4.52
N PRO A 70 11.00 3.04 3.92
CA PRO A 70 10.81 2.28 2.68
C PRO A 70 9.84 1.11 2.83
N THR A 71 8.91 1.01 1.88
CA THR A 71 7.83 0.01 1.88
C THR A 71 7.77 -0.72 0.53
N ALA A 72 7.00 -1.80 0.43
CA ALA A 72 6.70 -2.43 -0.86
C ALA A 72 5.22 -2.77 -0.98
N ILE A 73 4.70 -2.72 -2.21
CA ILE A 73 3.31 -3.06 -2.55
C ILE A 73 3.20 -4.16 -3.62
N PRO A 74 3.80 -5.33 -3.39
CA PRO A 74 3.75 -6.41 -4.35
C PRO A 74 2.31 -6.84 -4.57
N HIS A 75 1.98 -7.18 -5.81
CA HIS A 75 0.64 -7.62 -6.19
C HIS A 75 0.73 -8.49 -7.44
N ALA A 76 -0.25 -9.36 -7.65
CA ALA A 76 -0.41 -10.13 -8.88
C ALA A 76 -1.65 -9.66 -9.65
N ASP A 77 -1.83 -10.19 -10.86
CA ASP A 77 -3.01 -9.89 -11.66
C ASP A 77 -4.29 -10.46 -11.01
N PRO A 78 -5.45 -9.78 -11.15
CA PRO A 78 -6.67 -10.14 -10.46
C PRO A 78 -7.17 -11.58 -10.66
N GLN A 79 -6.86 -12.19 -11.80
CA GLN A 79 -7.23 -13.57 -12.12
C GLN A 79 -6.67 -14.61 -11.14
N HIS A 80 -5.62 -14.26 -10.38
CA HIS A 80 -5.01 -15.15 -9.40
C HIS A 80 -5.57 -14.96 -7.97
N VAL A 81 -6.45 -13.98 -7.76
CA VAL A 81 -7.03 -13.64 -6.46
C VAL A 81 -8.44 -14.21 -6.36
N LEU A 82 -8.72 -14.95 -5.30
CA LEU A 82 -10.04 -15.53 -5.01
C LEU A 82 -10.79 -14.73 -3.95
N VAL A 83 -10.05 -14.20 -2.96
CA VAL A 83 -10.60 -13.40 -1.86
C VAL A 83 -9.87 -12.05 -1.81
N PRO A 84 -10.56 -10.92 -2.06
CA PRO A 84 -9.93 -9.62 -1.99
C PRO A 84 -9.53 -9.26 -0.56
N GLY A 85 -8.49 -8.45 -0.40
CA GLY A 85 -7.96 -8.08 0.90
C GLY A 85 -6.54 -7.54 0.85
N LEU A 86 -5.83 -7.68 1.97
CA LEU A 86 -4.48 -7.21 2.17
C LEU A 86 -3.70 -8.28 2.95
N ALA A 87 -2.52 -8.63 2.43
CA ALA A 87 -1.49 -9.28 3.22
C ALA A 87 -0.50 -8.21 3.72
N LEU A 88 -0.24 -8.18 5.03
CA LEU A 88 0.62 -7.17 5.66
C LEU A 88 1.75 -7.87 6.41
N ALA A 89 2.98 -7.40 6.22
CA ALA A 89 4.11 -7.88 7.00
C ALA A 89 5.08 -6.77 7.39
N THR A 90 5.53 -6.79 8.65
CA THR A 90 6.75 -6.08 9.06
C THR A 90 7.94 -7.03 8.93
N LEU A 91 9.08 -6.51 8.48
CA LEU A 91 10.28 -7.32 8.26
C LEU A 91 11.20 -7.23 9.47
N ALA A 92 11.75 -8.36 9.90
CA ALA A 92 12.68 -8.42 11.03
C ALA A 92 13.94 -7.56 10.79
N ARG A 93 14.33 -7.43 9.53
CA ARG A 93 15.48 -6.63 9.05
C ARG A 93 15.08 -5.97 7.73
N PRO A 94 15.74 -4.87 7.31
CA PRO A 94 15.55 -4.34 5.98
C PRO A 94 15.84 -5.41 4.91
N VAL A 95 15.00 -5.46 3.87
CA VAL A 95 15.15 -6.37 2.73
C VAL A 95 15.19 -5.55 1.45
N PRO A 96 16.17 -5.77 0.54
CA PRO A 96 16.24 -5.02 -0.70
C PRO A 96 15.12 -5.43 -1.66
N PHE A 97 14.38 -4.45 -2.15
CA PHE A 97 13.43 -4.58 -3.27
C PHE A 97 13.87 -3.66 -4.41
N GLY A 98 13.57 -4.04 -5.65
CA GLY A 98 13.72 -3.11 -6.77
C GLY A 98 12.79 -1.90 -6.59
N GLU A 99 13.31 -0.71 -6.87
CA GLU A 99 12.56 0.53 -6.74
C GLU A 99 11.57 0.69 -7.90
N MET A 100 10.30 0.93 -7.57
CA MET A 100 9.23 1.16 -8.51
C MET A 100 9.53 2.41 -9.36
N GLY A 101 9.47 2.26 -10.68
CA GLY A 101 9.71 3.34 -11.63
C GLY A 101 11.20 3.62 -11.91
N SER A 102 12.11 2.86 -11.30
CA SER A 102 13.55 2.90 -11.57
C SER A 102 14.01 1.64 -12.31
N SER A 103 14.98 1.77 -13.21
CA SER A 103 15.55 0.63 -13.94
C SER A 103 16.70 -0.07 -13.22
N ALA A 104 17.24 0.54 -12.16
CA ALA A 104 18.42 0.03 -11.44
C ALA A 104 18.46 0.36 -9.94
N GLY A 105 17.44 1.05 -9.41
CA GLY A 105 17.37 1.41 -7.99
C GLY A 105 16.90 0.24 -7.11
N THR A 106 17.37 0.23 -5.88
CA THR A 106 16.88 -0.68 -4.82
C THR A 106 16.52 0.12 -3.58
N VAL A 107 15.50 -0.32 -2.85
CA VAL A 107 15.06 0.26 -1.57
C VAL A 107 15.08 -0.79 -0.47
N GLU A 108 15.52 -0.38 0.72
CA GLU A 108 15.66 -1.23 1.91
C GLU A 108 14.32 -1.31 2.67
N VAL A 109 13.43 -2.18 2.21
CA VAL A 109 12.04 -2.29 2.67
C VAL A 109 11.97 -2.78 4.10
N ARG A 110 11.07 -2.19 4.88
CA ARG A 110 10.77 -2.60 6.27
C ARG A 110 9.32 -3.07 6.48
N LEU A 111 8.40 -2.60 5.64
CA LEU A 111 6.98 -2.94 5.67
C LEU A 111 6.52 -3.34 4.27
N VAL A 112 5.80 -4.46 4.18
CA VAL A 112 5.25 -4.99 2.94
C VAL A 112 3.73 -5.03 3.07
N ALA A 113 3.05 -4.37 2.14
CA ALA A 113 1.59 -4.32 2.09
C ALA A 113 1.14 -4.82 0.71
N MET A 114 0.75 -6.09 0.62
CA MET A 114 0.41 -6.81 -0.61
C MET A 114 -1.11 -6.78 -0.86
N PRO A 115 -1.63 -5.92 -1.75
CA PRO A 115 -3.05 -5.84 -2.04
C PRO A 115 -3.49 -7.05 -2.87
N LEU A 116 -4.65 -7.62 -2.50
CA LEU A 116 -5.30 -8.71 -3.20
C LEU A 116 -6.57 -8.14 -3.82
N LEU A 117 -6.54 -7.89 -5.12
CA LEU A 117 -7.61 -7.17 -5.81
C LEU A 117 -8.23 -8.07 -6.89
N THR A 118 -9.54 -8.18 -6.89
CA THR A 118 -10.30 -8.87 -7.95
C THR A 118 -10.75 -7.93 -9.07
N ASP A 119 -10.89 -6.63 -8.80
CA ASP A 119 -11.06 -5.55 -9.79
C ASP A 119 -10.38 -4.27 -9.28
N ALA A 120 -9.46 -3.71 -10.07
CA ALA A 120 -8.71 -2.50 -9.68
C ALA A 120 -9.60 -1.25 -9.52
N ARG A 121 -10.70 -1.13 -10.28
CA ARG A 121 -11.62 0.03 -10.21
C ARG A 121 -12.42 0.03 -8.92
N GLU A 122 -12.86 -1.14 -8.47
CA GLU A 122 -13.61 -1.28 -7.22
C GLU A 122 -12.76 -0.88 -6.00
N HIS A 123 -11.44 -1.05 -6.11
CA HIS A 123 -10.50 -0.87 -5.00
C HIS A 123 -9.64 0.39 -5.10
N LEU A 124 -9.86 1.27 -6.09
CA LEU A 124 -9.03 2.47 -6.29
C LEU A 124 -8.91 3.34 -5.03
N ALA A 125 -10.04 3.59 -4.34
CA ALA A 125 -9.98 4.39 -3.12
C ALA A 125 -9.29 3.66 -1.97
N ALA A 126 -9.43 2.33 -1.90
CA ALA A 126 -8.72 1.54 -0.91
C ALA A 126 -7.20 1.59 -1.14
N LEU A 127 -6.77 1.56 -2.39
CA LEU A 127 -5.37 1.77 -2.78
C LEU A 127 -4.88 3.17 -2.44
N GLN A 128 -5.66 4.22 -2.73
CA GLN A 128 -5.29 5.59 -2.38
C GLN A 128 -5.09 5.74 -0.86
N ARG A 129 -5.98 5.14 -0.06
CA ARG A 129 -5.84 5.13 1.40
C ARG A 129 -4.58 4.41 1.86
N LEU A 130 -4.33 3.22 1.28
CA LEU A 130 -3.10 2.46 1.57
C LEU A 130 -1.85 3.29 1.24
N MET A 131 -1.82 3.92 0.06
CA MET A 131 -0.68 4.77 -0.34
C MET A 131 -0.50 5.98 0.58
N GLY A 132 -1.58 6.57 1.08
CA GLY A 132 -1.52 7.63 2.10
C GLY A 132 -0.89 7.14 3.39
N LEU A 133 -1.34 5.98 3.89
CA LEU A 133 -0.78 5.33 5.09
C LEU A 133 0.70 5.01 4.94
N LEU A 134 1.13 4.44 3.80
CA LEU A 134 2.53 4.07 3.57
C LEU A 134 3.47 5.28 3.45
N ARG A 135 2.93 6.47 3.14
CA ARG A 135 3.68 7.73 3.10
C ARG A 135 3.73 8.45 4.45
N ASP A 136 2.86 8.09 5.39
CA ASP A 136 2.86 8.63 6.74
C ASP A 136 3.90 7.89 7.60
N GLU A 137 5.03 8.56 7.84
CA GLU A 137 6.13 8.03 8.65
C GLU A 137 5.67 7.59 10.04
N SER A 138 4.77 8.34 10.67
CA SER A 138 4.28 8.04 12.03
C SER A 138 3.36 6.81 12.03
N ALA A 139 2.56 6.63 10.99
CA ALA A 139 1.71 5.46 10.82
C ALA A 139 2.54 4.21 10.54
N VAL A 140 3.54 4.30 9.66
CA VAL A 140 4.43 3.17 9.37
C VAL A 140 5.28 2.82 10.59
N ALA A 141 5.79 3.80 11.34
CA ALA A 141 6.53 3.57 12.57
C ALA A 141 5.68 2.85 13.64
N ASP A 142 4.39 3.22 13.77
CA ASP A 142 3.45 2.53 14.66
C ASP A 142 3.26 1.05 14.26
N LEU A 143 3.14 0.76 12.95
CA LEU A 143 3.06 -0.62 12.47
C LEU A 143 4.34 -1.40 12.73
N LEU A 144 5.50 -0.79 12.51
CA LEU A 144 6.80 -1.43 12.74
C LEU A 144 7.11 -1.70 14.23
N ALA A 145 6.42 -0.99 15.13
CA ALA A 145 6.53 -1.18 16.58
C ALA A 145 5.66 -2.32 17.12
N ALA A 146 4.90 -3.01 16.26
CA ALA A 146 4.13 -4.18 16.67
C ALA A 146 5.04 -5.28 17.21
N GLU A 147 4.65 -5.93 18.30
CA GLU A 147 5.44 -7.00 18.94
C GLU A 147 5.17 -8.39 18.36
N ASP A 148 3.96 -8.59 17.81
CA ASP A 148 3.50 -9.86 17.25
C ASP A 148 2.39 -9.66 16.18
N ASP A 149 1.93 -10.77 15.60
CA ASP A 149 0.90 -10.80 14.55
C ASP A 149 -0.45 -10.22 15.00
N GLU A 150 -0.79 -10.34 16.30
CA GLU A 150 -2.05 -9.84 16.86
C GLU A 150 -1.99 -8.33 17.04
N ASP A 151 -0.91 -7.81 17.61
CA ASP A 151 -0.67 -6.38 17.76
C ASP A 151 -0.60 -5.69 16.39
N LEU A 152 0.15 -6.26 15.44
CA LEU A 152 0.22 -5.72 14.08
C LEU A 152 -1.16 -5.65 13.43
N ARG A 153 -1.98 -6.69 13.60
CA ARG A 153 -3.35 -6.71 13.07
C ARG A 153 -4.21 -5.63 13.72
N GLY A 154 -4.12 -5.44 15.03
CA GLY A 154 -4.84 -4.40 15.77
C GLY A 154 -4.48 -2.99 15.31
N ARG A 155 -3.17 -2.70 15.20
CA ARG A 155 -2.68 -1.40 14.71
C ARG A 155 -3.08 -1.15 13.27
N ALA A 156 -2.91 -2.14 12.39
CA ALA A 156 -3.29 -2.04 10.99
C ALA A 156 -4.80 -1.79 10.82
N ALA A 157 -5.65 -2.48 11.58
CA ALA A 157 -7.09 -2.28 11.53
C ALA A 157 -7.50 -0.85 11.92
N ARG A 158 -6.89 -0.31 12.99
CA ARG A 158 -7.11 1.09 13.41
C ARG A 158 -6.67 2.07 12.31
N ARG A 159 -5.44 1.92 11.80
CA ARG A 159 -4.89 2.83 10.78
C ARG A 159 -5.69 2.79 9.49
N LEU A 160 -6.10 1.61 9.02
CA LEU A 160 -6.90 1.48 7.79
C LEU A 160 -8.32 2.05 7.93
N ALA A 161 -8.84 2.17 9.16
CA ALA A 161 -10.14 2.80 9.43
C ALA A 161 -10.05 4.34 9.53
N GLU A 162 -8.91 4.88 9.94
CA GLU A 162 -8.67 6.32 10.14
C GLU A 162 -8.44 7.10 8.83
N VAL A 163 -8.08 6.42 7.73
CA VAL A 163 -7.80 7.11 6.46
C VAL A 163 -9.11 7.51 5.75
N LEU A 164 -9.62 8.71 6.03
CA LEU A 164 -10.58 9.48 5.21
C LEU A 164 -9.95 10.86 4.86
N PRO A 165 -10.34 11.47 3.74
CA PRO A 165 -9.44 11.84 2.64
C PRO A 165 -8.55 13.06 2.92
N THR A 166 -7.33 13.04 2.35
CA THR A 166 -6.58 14.26 2.03
C THR A 166 -7.36 15.03 0.96
N GLY A 167 -8.22 15.96 1.39
CA GLY A 167 -8.56 17.11 0.58
C GLY A 167 -7.37 18.06 0.59
N GLU A 168 -6.86 18.38 -0.60
CA GLU A 168 -6.06 19.55 -1.01
C GLU A 168 -5.09 19.14 -2.13
N GLY A 169 -5.60 19.10 -3.36
CA GLY A 169 -4.75 19.40 -4.52
C GLY A 169 -4.52 20.91 -4.58
N PRO A 170 -3.38 21.40 -5.12
CA PRO A 170 -3.14 22.83 -5.18
C PRO A 170 -4.22 23.51 -6.04
N GLU A 171 -4.90 24.49 -5.44
CA GLU A 171 -5.80 25.42 -6.13
C GLU A 171 -5.15 25.94 -7.41
N PRO A 172 -5.87 26.04 -8.55
CA PRO A 172 -5.32 26.66 -9.74
C PRO A 172 -4.98 28.12 -9.42
N VAL A 173 -3.69 28.45 -9.54
CA VAL A 173 -3.17 29.83 -9.55
C VAL A 173 -4.08 30.68 -10.44
N GLY A 174 -4.68 31.70 -9.81
CA GLY A 174 -5.52 32.67 -10.48
C GLY A 174 -4.82 33.23 -11.70
N ARG A 175 -5.51 33.19 -12.84
CA ARG A 175 -5.12 33.95 -14.02
C ARG A 175 -5.23 35.42 -13.65
N GLY A 176 -4.08 36.06 -13.43
CA GLY A 176 -3.98 37.51 -13.43
C GLY A 176 -4.27 37.99 -14.85
N ASP A 177 -5.39 38.66 -15.04
CA ASP A 177 -5.59 39.53 -16.20
C ASP A 177 -4.94 40.88 -15.89
N ASP A 178 -3.62 40.94 -16.09
CA ASP A 178 -2.93 42.19 -16.39
C ASP A 178 -3.17 42.52 -17.87
N ALA A 179 -4.24 43.27 -18.14
CA ALA A 179 -4.40 43.99 -19.40
C ALA A 179 -4.20 45.48 -19.14
N GLN A 180 -2.93 45.92 -19.20
CA GLN A 180 -2.59 47.32 -19.41
C GLN A 180 -2.21 47.55 -20.87
N GLY A 181 -2.90 48.53 -21.47
CA GLY A 181 -2.41 49.37 -22.57
C GLY A 181 -2.70 48.89 -23.98
N VAL A 182 -3.52 49.64 -24.74
CA VAL A 182 -3.05 50.55 -25.81
C VAL A 182 -4.13 51.61 -26.11
N GLU A 183 -3.68 52.85 -26.03
CA GLU A 183 -4.09 54.13 -26.64
C GLU A 183 -5.19 54.16 -27.72
N ALA A 184 -6.18 55.06 -27.54
CA ALA A 184 -6.48 56.22 -28.40
C ALA A 184 -7.51 57.14 -27.73
#